data_AF-A0A1J7GDU3-F1
#
_entry.id   AF-A0A1J7GDU3-F1
#
_cell.length_a   1.000
_cell.length_b   1.000
_cell.length_c   1.000
_cell.angle_alpha   90.00
_cell.angle_beta   90.00
_cell.angle_gamma   90.00
#
_symmetry.space_group_name_H-M   'P 1'
#
loop_
_entity.id
_entity.type
_entity.pdbx_description
1 polymer ?
#
loop_
_entity_poly.entity_id
_entity_poly.type
_entity_poly.pdbx_seq_one_letter_code
_entity_poly.pdbx_strand_id
1 'polypeptide(L)'
;MSLSCMEDLSDVFEGGYNSGYTPIIMKIDMEDGAAWSNKHTFVMEEHFSHHRRRVLLDASSHEYICTMRKKKGTLHGRWKVYKGEYNGDKSAKLCFIVKRPSIIMSEKCFHLDIFLAKNTEERVCKVNVTDDICEIIAGPRSLAKTKMEGSIMEVMIEANVDLALIVSVLVILDEIKHNKLRKVVKGVTNTILGIGKIAMLITVGESF
;
A
#
# COMPACT_ATOMS: atom_id res chain seq x y z
N MET A 1 -26.30 -6.80 -7.93
CA MET A 1 -24.83 -6.63 -7.85
C MET A 1 -24.21 -7.99 -8.10
N SER A 2 -23.49 -8.17 -9.20
CA SER A 2 -22.87 -9.45 -9.58
C SER A 2 -21.71 -9.80 -8.64
N LEU A 3 -21.59 -11.08 -8.28
CA LEU A 3 -20.49 -11.64 -7.48
C LEU A 3 -19.10 -11.38 -8.09
N SER A 4 -19.02 -11.17 -9.41
CA SER A 4 -17.78 -11.01 -10.17
C SER A 4 -16.87 -9.88 -9.67
N CYS A 5 -17.42 -8.91 -8.93
CA CYS A 5 -16.67 -7.73 -8.52
C CYS A 5 -16.07 -7.83 -7.12
N MET A 6 -16.52 -8.80 -6.31
CA MET A 6 -15.83 -9.13 -5.05
C MET A 6 -14.52 -9.87 -5.33
N GLU A 7 -14.47 -10.66 -6.40
CA GLU A 7 -13.30 -11.47 -6.81
C GLU A 7 -12.11 -10.61 -7.24
N ASP A 8 -12.36 -9.44 -7.84
CA ASP A 8 -11.29 -8.56 -8.33
C ASP A 8 -10.50 -7.87 -7.20
N LEU A 9 -11.06 -7.75 -6.00
CA LEU A 9 -10.44 -7.08 -4.85
C LEU A 9 -9.94 -8.06 -3.78
N SER A 10 -10.33 -9.33 -3.87
CA SER A 10 -9.98 -10.38 -2.91
C SER A 10 -8.61 -10.99 -3.15
N ASP A 11 -8.08 -10.91 -4.37
CA ASP A 11 -6.81 -11.54 -4.77
C ASP A 11 -6.15 -10.76 -5.92
N VAL A 12 -5.87 -9.47 -5.67
CA VAL A 12 -5.27 -8.55 -6.65
C VAL A 12 -3.88 -9.01 -7.07
N PHE A 13 -3.13 -9.58 -6.14
CA PHE A 13 -1.77 -10.05 -6.36
C PHE A 13 -1.66 -11.54 -6.62
N GLU A 14 -2.75 -12.32 -6.60
CA GLU A 14 -2.73 -13.78 -6.84
C GLU A 14 -1.67 -14.47 -5.96
N GLY A 15 -1.71 -14.16 -4.66
CA GLY A 15 -0.65 -14.48 -3.69
C GLY A 15 -1.18 -15.01 -2.35
N GLY A 16 -2.49 -15.19 -2.22
CA GLY A 16 -3.09 -15.76 -0.99
C GLY A 16 -3.22 -14.76 0.17
N TYR A 17 -3.12 -13.46 -0.09
CA TYR A 17 -3.20 -12.39 0.92
C TYR A 17 -4.65 -12.00 1.27
N ASN A 18 -5.61 -12.92 1.17
CA ASN A 18 -7.02 -12.61 1.40
C ASN A 18 -7.35 -12.56 2.90
N SER A 19 -8.16 -11.58 3.32
CA SER A 19 -8.62 -11.47 4.71
C SER A 19 -9.51 -12.64 5.18
N GLY A 20 -10.04 -13.44 4.27
CA GLY A 20 -10.97 -14.53 4.55
C GLY A 20 -12.40 -14.01 4.76
N TYR A 21 -13.21 -14.76 5.52
CA TYR A 21 -14.63 -14.46 5.70
C TYR A 21 -14.94 -13.51 6.86
N THR A 22 -13.92 -13.07 7.60
CA THR A 22 -14.07 -12.16 8.74
C THR A 22 -13.12 -10.97 8.60
N PRO A 23 -13.47 -9.80 9.13
CA PRO A 23 -12.54 -8.69 9.20
C PRO A 23 -11.25 -9.06 9.94
N ILE A 24 -10.14 -8.47 9.53
CA ILE A 24 -8.81 -8.64 10.16
C ILE A 24 -8.28 -7.28 10.58
N ILE A 25 -7.61 -7.24 11.73
CA ILE A 25 -6.84 -6.08 12.15
C ILE A 25 -5.39 -6.28 11.70
N MET A 26 -4.87 -5.31 10.95
CA MET A 26 -3.48 -5.20 10.55
C MET A 26 -2.88 -3.94 11.19
N LYS A 27 -1.69 -4.07 11.77
CA LYS A 27 -0.91 -2.95 12.29
C LYS A 27 0.12 -2.55 11.26
N ILE A 28 0.32 -1.25 11.08
CA ILE A 28 1.27 -0.70 10.10
C ILE A 28 2.14 0.34 10.79
N ASP A 29 3.45 0.11 10.74
CA ASP A 29 4.48 1.06 11.12
C ASP A 29 5.15 1.57 9.84
N MET A 30 4.86 2.82 9.48
CA MET A 30 5.43 3.46 8.29
C MET A 30 6.89 3.90 8.49
N GLU A 31 7.33 4.08 9.74
CA GLU A 31 8.70 4.48 10.07
C GLU A 31 9.65 3.28 9.97
N ASP A 32 9.26 2.16 10.59
CA ASP A 32 10.02 0.91 10.51
C ASP A 32 9.75 0.13 9.21
N GLY A 33 8.76 0.55 8.42
CA GLY A 33 8.45 -0.07 7.13
C GLY A 33 7.89 -1.48 7.26
N ALA A 34 7.05 -1.73 8.27
CA ALA A 34 6.47 -3.05 8.54
C ALA A 34 4.94 -2.99 8.64
N ALA A 35 4.27 -4.03 8.14
CA ALA A 35 2.84 -4.23 8.33
C ALA A 35 2.57 -5.67 8.75
N TRP A 36 1.80 -5.90 9.80
CA TRP A 36 1.60 -7.25 10.31
C TRP A 36 0.21 -7.47 10.89
N SER A 37 -0.23 -8.73 10.79
CA SER A 37 -1.41 -9.29 11.43
C SER A 37 -1.01 -10.61 12.09
N ASN A 38 -1.98 -11.33 12.64
CA ASN A 38 -1.75 -12.70 13.11
C ASN A 38 -1.47 -13.71 11.99
N LYS A 39 -1.70 -13.36 10.71
CA LYS A 39 -1.55 -14.27 9.56
C LYS A 39 -0.40 -13.90 8.63
N HIS A 40 -0.21 -12.62 8.37
CA HIS A 40 0.75 -12.12 7.38
C HIS A 40 1.58 -10.98 7.94
N THR A 41 2.85 -10.96 7.55
CA THR A 41 3.81 -9.89 7.83
C THR A 41 4.41 -9.42 6.52
N PHE A 42 4.38 -8.12 6.27
CA PHE A 42 4.90 -7.48 5.09
C PHE A 42 5.99 -6.47 5.44
N VAL A 43 6.99 -6.39 4.57
CA VAL A 43 8.07 -5.40 4.65
C VAL A 43 7.94 -4.41 3.50
N MET A 44 8.04 -3.13 3.83
CA MET A 44 7.92 -2.00 2.92
C MET A 44 9.31 -1.38 2.73
N GLU A 45 9.91 -1.55 1.56
CA GLU A 45 11.26 -1.02 1.29
C GLU A 45 11.22 0.13 0.28
N GLU A 46 12.14 1.09 0.45
CA GLU A 46 12.46 2.08 -0.58
C GLU A 46 13.73 1.67 -1.30
N HIS A 47 13.64 1.43 -2.61
CA HIS A 47 14.84 1.27 -3.41
C HIS A 47 15.27 2.60 -4.00
N PHE A 48 16.49 2.99 -3.68
CA PHE A 48 17.23 4.13 -4.23
C PHE A 48 17.59 3.90 -5.71
N SER A 49 16.59 3.73 -6.56
CA SER A 49 16.73 3.83 -8.01
C SER A 49 16.37 5.25 -8.46
N HIS A 50 16.73 5.60 -9.70
CA HIS A 50 16.42 6.90 -10.32
C HIS A 50 14.90 7.24 -10.32
N HIS A 51 14.01 6.31 -9.95
CA HIS A 51 12.55 6.46 -9.95
C HIS A 51 11.88 6.48 -8.57
N ARG A 52 12.61 6.38 -7.44
CA ARG A 52 12.04 6.26 -6.07
C ARG A 52 10.92 5.20 -6.02
N ARG A 53 11.32 3.94 -6.17
CA ARG A 53 10.39 2.80 -6.19
C ARG A 53 10.17 2.34 -4.75
N ARG A 54 8.92 2.03 -4.41
CA ARG A 54 8.58 1.31 -3.18
C ARG A 54 8.27 -0.13 -3.54
N VAL A 55 8.68 -1.07 -2.70
CA VAL A 55 8.33 -2.49 -2.85
C VAL A 55 7.63 -2.97 -1.59
N LEU A 56 6.77 -3.95 -1.78
CA LEU A 56 6.17 -4.71 -0.70
C LEU A 56 6.65 -6.16 -0.83
N LEU A 57 7.20 -6.70 0.25
CA LEU A 57 7.64 -8.09 0.34
C LEU A 57 6.82 -8.84 1.38
N ASP A 58 6.70 -10.15 1.18
CA ASP A 58 6.26 -11.07 2.22
C ASP A 58 7.46 -11.40 3.13
N ALA A 59 7.37 -11.09 4.41
CA ALA A 59 8.47 -11.31 5.35
C ALA A 59 8.80 -12.80 5.55
N SER A 60 7.80 -13.68 5.39
CA SER A 60 7.97 -15.12 5.61
C SER A 60 8.70 -15.75 4.42
N SER A 61 8.25 -15.47 3.19
CA SER A 61 8.84 -16.07 1.98
C SER A 61 9.99 -15.26 1.39
N HIS A 62 10.16 -14.00 1.81
CA HIS A 62 11.08 -13.03 1.20
C HIS A 62 10.81 -12.75 -0.29
N GLU A 63 9.60 -13.08 -0.76
CA GLU A 63 9.19 -12.82 -2.14
C GLU A 63 8.63 -11.41 -2.29
N TYR A 64 8.91 -10.79 -3.44
CA TYR A 64 8.29 -9.53 -3.81
C TYR A 64 6.80 -9.75 -4.09
N ILE A 65 5.95 -9.05 -3.36
CA ILE A 65 4.51 -9.01 -3.62
C ILE A 65 4.23 -8.03 -4.74
N CYS A 66 4.75 -6.80 -4.60
CA CYS A 66 4.54 -5.76 -5.60
C CYS A 66 5.65 -4.70 -5.64
N THR A 67 5.75 -4.03 -6.79
CA THR A 67 6.50 -2.79 -6.95
C THR A 67 5.55 -1.65 -7.28
N MET A 68 5.64 -0.57 -6.52
CA MET A 68 4.93 0.68 -6.72
C MET A 68 5.85 1.70 -7.40
N ARG A 69 5.44 2.18 -8.59
CA ARG A 69 6.21 3.12 -9.41
C ARG A 69 5.46 4.40 -9.64
N LYS A 70 6.07 5.52 -9.26
CA LYS A 70 5.61 6.84 -9.67
C LYS A 70 5.98 7.12 -11.12
N LYS A 71 5.01 7.49 -11.94
CA LYS A 71 5.23 7.91 -13.33
C LYS A 71 5.93 9.29 -13.34
N LYS A 72 7.08 9.37 -14.03
CA LYS A 72 7.79 10.64 -14.28
C LYS A 72 7.05 11.47 -15.34
N GLY A 73 7.10 12.80 -15.21
CA GLY A 73 6.69 13.73 -16.28
C GLY A 73 5.19 13.97 -16.44
N THR A 74 4.33 13.53 -15.52
CA THR A 74 2.90 13.90 -15.54
C THR A 74 2.58 14.90 -14.44
N LEU A 75 2.04 16.07 -14.80
CA LEU A 75 1.56 17.10 -13.85
C LEU A 75 0.62 16.53 -12.78
N HIS A 76 -0.16 15.50 -13.14
CA HIS A 76 -1.21 14.92 -12.30
C HIS A 76 -0.80 13.73 -11.43
N GLY A 77 0.50 13.41 -11.28
CA GLY A 77 1.01 12.35 -10.38
C GLY A 77 0.29 10.99 -10.46
N ARG A 78 0.86 9.99 -11.12
CA ARG A 78 0.27 8.63 -11.18
C ARG A 78 1.21 7.60 -10.62
N TRP A 79 0.68 6.61 -9.92
CA TRP A 79 1.40 5.43 -9.45
C TRP A 79 0.86 4.22 -10.19
N LYS A 80 1.78 3.35 -10.62
CA LYS A 80 1.46 2.04 -11.19
C LYS A 80 2.01 0.97 -10.26
N VAL A 81 1.19 -0.02 -9.96
CA VAL A 81 1.55 -1.13 -9.06
C VAL A 81 1.60 -2.41 -9.88
N TYR A 82 2.75 -3.06 -9.83
CA TYR A 82 3.07 -4.27 -10.60
C TYR A 82 3.28 -5.44 -9.66
N LYS A 83 2.79 -6.63 -10.01
CA LYS A 83 3.02 -7.86 -9.25
C LYS A 83 4.49 -8.29 -9.35
N GLY A 84 5.10 -8.67 -8.22
CA GLY A 84 6.32 -9.50 -8.16
C GLY A 84 7.58 -8.94 -8.81
N GLU A 85 7.61 -7.66 -9.16
CA GLU A 85 8.70 -7.10 -9.93
C GLU A 85 9.71 -6.40 -9.01
N TYR A 86 11.00 -6.44 -9.33
CA TYR A 86 12.03 -5.59 -8.71
C TYR A 86 12.67 -4.62 -9.74
N ASN A 87 12.91 -5.09 -10.98
CA ASN A 87 13.72 -4.38 -11.99
C ASN A 87 13.14 -4.34 -13.41
N GLY A 88 12.16 -3.47 -13.63
CA GLY A 88 11.79 -2.94 -14.96
C GLY A 88 11.51 -3.96 -16.08
N ASP A 89 11.13 -5.19 -15.76
CA ASP A 89 10.89 -6.23 -16.76
C ASP A 89 9.64 -5.87 -17.58
N LYS A 90 9.75 -6.00 -18.90
CA LYS A 90 8.68 -5.67 -19.86
C LYS A 90 7.48 -6.62 -19.74
N SER A 91 7.67 -7.75 -19.07
CA SER A 91 6.66 -8.78 -18.80
C SER A 91 5.81 -8.51 -17.55
N ALA A 92 6.12 -7.47 -16.78
CA ALA A 92 5.50 -7.26 -15.48
C ALA A 92 3.99 -6.99 -15.57
N LYS A 93 3.22 -7.79 -14.83
CA LYS A 93 1.76 -7.70 -14.77
C LYS A 93 1.34 -6.47 -13.95
N LEU A 94 0.76 -5.49 -14.61
CA LEU A 94 0.12 -4.34 -13.95
C LEU A 94 -1.09 -4.84 -13.17
N CYS A 95 -1.14 -4.55 -11.86
CA CYS A 95 -2.27 -4.89 -11.00
C CYS A 95 -3.27 -3.73 -10.90
N PHE A 96 -2.77 -2.52 -10.64
CA PHE A 96 -3.62 -1.34 -10.57
C PHE A 96 -2.85 -0.03 -10.74
N ILE A 97 -3.60 1.04 -10.94
CA ILE A 97 -3.12 2.42 -11.06
C ILE A 97 -3.79 3.28 -10.02
N VAL A 98 -3.01 4.10 -9.32
CA VAL A 98 -3.52 5.15 -8.43
C VAL A 98 -3.28 6.50 -9.08
N LYS A 99 -4.33 7.31 -9.21
CA LYS A 99 -4.22 8.70 -9.66
C LYS A 99 -4.23 9.63 -8.45
N ARG A 100 -3.35 10.63 -8.44
CA ARG A 100 -3.36 11.71 -7.44
C ARG A 100 -4.73 12.41 -7.46
N PRO A 101 -5.23 12.89 -6.31
CA PRO A 101 -6.44 13.69 -6.28
C PRO A 101 -6.22 14.99 -7.06
N SER A 102 -7.26 15.48 -7.72
CA SER A 102 -7.43 16.92 -7.92
C SER A 102 -7.75 17.53 -6.56
N ILE A 103 -6.76 18.17 -5.93
CA ILE A 103 -6.89 18.78 -4.60
C ILE A 103 -7.92 19.91 -4.69
N ILE A 104 -9.07 19.74 -4.05
CA ILE A 104 -9.98 20.86 -3.77
C ILE A 104 -9.45 21.50 -2.49
N MET A 105 -8.87 22.68 -2.63
CA MET A 105 -8.00 23.34 -1.63
C MET A 105 -8.72 23.76 -0.33
N SER A 106 -10.03 23.53 -0.23
CA SER A 106 -10.86 23.93 0.90
C SER A 106 -11.12 22.83 1.94
N GLU A 107 -10.90 21.55 1.62
CA GLU A 107 -11.25 20.44 2.51
C GLU A 107 -10.03 19.66 2.94
N LYS A 108 -9.98 19.30 4.22
CA LYS A 108 -8.98 18.37 4.77
C LYS A 108 -9.18 16.93 4.29
N CYS A 109 -10.07 16.73 3.31
CA CYS A 109 -10.35 15.48 2.63
C CYS A 109 -9.76 15.49 1.22
N PHE A 110 -9.13 14.39 0.83
CA PHE A 110 -8.71 14.20 -0.55
C PHE A 110 -9.04 12.78 -1.03
N HIS A 111 -9.47 12.68 -2.28
CA HIS A 111 -9.91 11.44 -2.90
C HIS A 111 -8.86 10.85 -3.83
N LEU A 112 -8.47 9.60 -3.63
CA LEU A 112 -7.67 8.86 -4.62
C LEU A 112 -8.55 7.98 -5.47
N ASP A 113 -8.34 8.03 -6.78
CA ASP A 113 -8.95 7.10 -7.71
C ASP A 113 -7.99 5.93 -7.99
N ILE A 114 -8.43 4.72 -7.66
CA ILE A 114 -7.72 3.47 -7.90
C ILE A 114 -8.43 2.71 -9.04
N PHE A 115 -7.66 2.34 -10.06
CA PHE A 115 -8.12 1.61 -11.23
C PHE A 115 -7.42 0.25 -11.28
N LEU A 116 -8.16 -0.83 -11.02
CA LEU A 116 -7.62 -2.18 -11.22
C LEU A 116 -7.37 -2.45 -12.72
N ALA A 117 -6.36 -3.23 -13.04
CA ALA A 117 -5.98 -3.50 -14.43
C ALA A 117 -6.96 -4.42 -15.16
N LYS A 118 -7.61 -5.35 -14.43
CA LYS A 118 -8.62 -6.27 -14.97
C LYS A 118 -10.02 -5.63 -15.11
N ASN A 119 -10.16 -4.36 -14.74
CA ASN A 119 -11.44 -3.69 -14.63
C ASN A 119 -12.04 -3.29 -15.98
N THR A 120 -12.88 -4.15 -16.54
CA THR A 120 -13.67 -3.87 -17.76
C THR A 120 -14.91 -3.02 -17.50
N GLU A 121 -15.27 -2.78 -16.24
CA GLU A 121 -16.48 -2.06 -15.82
C GLU A 121 -16.21 -0.63 -15.30
N GLU A 122 -14.98 -0.11 -15.49
CA GLU A 122 -14.55 1.24 -15.08
C GLU A 122 -14.75 1.57 -13.58
N ARG A 123 -14.86 0.57 -12.70
CA ARG A 123 -15.08 0.77 -11.26
C ARG A 123 -13.87 1.40 -10.55
N VAL A 124 -14.06 2.58 -9.98
CA VAL A 124 -13.00 3.31 -9.27
C VAL A 124 -13.10 3.02 -7.78
N CYS A 125 -12.01 2.54 -7.15
CA CYS A 125 -11.94 2.58 -5.68
C CYS A 125 -11.53 3.99 -5.25
N LYS A 126 -12.29 4.55 -4.31
CA LYS A 126 -12.08 5.87 -3.73
C LYS A 126 -11.50 5.72 -2.35
N VAL A 127 -10.36 6.37 -2.11
CA VAL A 127 -9.87 6.54 -0.73
C VAL A 127 -10.39 7.87 -0.21
N ASN A 128 -11.07 7.85 0.93
CA ASN A 128 -11.42 9.03 1.70
C ASN A 128 -10.43 9.16 2.85
N VAL A 129 -9.84 10.34 3.03
CA VAL A 129 -8.90 10.60 4.12
C VAL A 129 -9.40 11.79 4.90
N THR A 130 -9.72 11.61 6.19
CA THR A 130 -9.96 12.70 7.15
C THR A 130 -8.81 12.74 8.16
N ASP A 131 -8.70 13.83 8.92
CA ASP A 131 -7.52 14.21 9.74
C ASP A 131 -6.82 13.02 10.45
N ASP A 132 -7.59 12.08 11.02
CA ASP A 132 -7.06 10.92 11.77
C ASP A 132 -7.51 9.55 11.23
N ILE A 133 -8.41 9.53 10.23
CA ILE A 133 -9.06 8.31 9.73
C ILE A 133 -8.93 8.25 8.21
N CYS A 134 -8.37 7.17 7.70
CA CYS A 134 -8.42 6.83 6.30
C CYS A 134 -9.44 5.71 6.10
N GLU A 135 -10.41 5.92 5.22
CA GLU A 135 -11.36 4.89 4.79
C GLU A 135 -11.15 4.60 3.31
N ILE A 136 -10.89 3.34 2.99
CA ILE A 136 -10.75 2.87 1.60
C ILE A 136 -12.09 2.28 1.18
N ILE A 137 -12.71 2.85 0.15
CA ILE A 137 -14.05 2.50 -0.32
C ILE A 137 -13.99 2.05 -1.78
N ALA A 138 -14.68 0.98 -2.14
CA ALA A 138 -14.89 0.57 -3.53
C ALA A 138 -16.38 0.54 -3.85
N GLY A 139 -16.84 1.46 -4.70
CA GLY A 139 -18.27 1.66 -4.94
C GLY A 139 -18.98 2.01 -3.62
N PRO A 140 -20.01 1.25 -3.20
CA PRO A 140 -20.71 1.47 -1.93
C PRO A 140 -20.10 0.70 -0.73
N ARG A 141 -19.02 -0.05 -0.93
CA ARG A 141 -18.47 -0.97 0.09
C ARG A 141 -17.20 -0.39 0.71
N SER A 142 -17.17 -0.27 2.04
CA SER A 142 -15.93 -0.05 2.80
C SER A 142 -15.03 -1.29 2.68
N LEU A 143 -13.75 -1.10 2.39
CA LEU A 143 -12.74 -2.15 2.32
C LEU A 143 -11.83 -2.15 3.54
N ALA A 144 -11.47 -0.96 4.02
CA ALA A 144 -10.64 -0.81 5.20
C ALA A 144 -10.86 0.54 5.87
N LYS A 145 -10.69 0.57 7.18
CA LYS A 145 -10.70 1.77 8.02
C LYS A 145 -9.44 1.81 8.85
N THR A 146 -8.77 2.95 8.88
CA THR A 146 -7.58 3.16 9.69
C THR A 146 -7.86 4.03 10.89
N LYS A 147 -7.11 3.81 11.95
CA LYS A 147 -7.02 4.69 13.12
C LYS A 147 -5.57 4.76 13.55
N MET A 148 -5.08 5.96 13.88
CA MET A 148 -3.75 6.11 14.46
C MET A 148 -3.79 5.76 15.94
N GLU A 149 -2.83 4.96 16.39
CA GLU A 149 -2.53 4.67 17.80
C GLU A 149 -1.04 4.97 18.05
N GLY A 150 -0.75 6.21 18.44
CA GLY A 150 0.64 6.69 18.52
C GLY A 150 1.28 6.79 17.13
N SER A 151 2.44 6.16 16.94
CA SER A 151 3.13 6.05 15.64
C SER A 151 2.62 4.90 14.77
N ILE A 152 1.89 3.95 15.36
CA ILE A 152 1.39 2.76 14.66
C ILE A 152 -0.04 3.03 14.16
N MET A 153 -0.29 2.65 12.91
CA MET A 153 -1.62 2.71 12.31
C MET A 153 -2.30 1.36 12.45
N GLU A 154 -3.44 1.33 13.14
CA GLU A 154 -4.31 0.16 13.16
C GLU A 154 -5.29 0.23 11.98
N VAL A 155 -5.35 -0.84 11.20
CA VAL A 155 -6.16 -0.95 9.99
C VAL A 155 -7.10 -2.12 10.13
N MET A 156 -8.39 -1.84 10.26
CA MET A 156 -9.45 -2.83 10.17
C MET A 156 -9.76 -3.07 8.69
N ILE A 157 -9.47 -4.27 8.21
CA ILE A 157 -9.68 -4.69 6.82
C ILE A 157 -10.90 -5.61 6.78
N GLU A 158 -11.86 -5.30 5.92
CA GLU A 158 -13.10 -6.06 5.77
C GLU A 158 -12.87 -7.46 5.19
N ALA A 159 -13.83 -8.35 5.39
CA ALA A 159 -13.79 -9.72 4.85
C ALA A 159 -13.69 -9.73 3.33
N ASN A 160 -12.98 -10.70 2.76
CA ASN A 160 -12.77 -10.91 1.33
C ASN A 160 -12.08 -9.73 0.61
N VAL A 161 -10.99 -9.24 1.20
CA VAL A 161 -10.15 -8.17 0.65
C VAL A 161 -8.69 -8.63 0.67
N ASP A 162 -7.96 -8.32 -0.40
CA ASP A 162 -6.52 -8.50 -0.48
C ASP A 162 -5.80 -7.52 0.47
N LEU A 163 -5.11 -8.07 1.48
CA LEU A 163 -4.38 -7.31 2.49
C LEU A 163 -3.24 -6.49 1.87
N ALA A 164 -2.54 -7.06 0.88
CA ALA A 164 -1.44 -6.39 0.19
C ALA A 164 -1.93 -5.23 -0.68
N LEU A 165 -3.15 -5.29 -1.21
CA LEU A 165 -3.80 -4.14 -1.88
C LEU A 165 -3.92 -2.97 -0.90
N ILE A 166 -4.47 -3.22 0.29
CA ILE A 166 -4.70 -2.19 1.30
C ILE A 166 -3.38 -1.54 1.73
N VAL A 167 -2.37 -2.35 2.04
CA VAL A 167 -1.04 -1.84 2.44
C VAL A 167 -0.40 -1.04 1.30
N SER A 168 -0.44 -1.53 0.07
CA SER A 168 0.10 -0.82 -1.10
C SER A 168 -0.56 0.56 -1.31
N VAL A 169 -1.88 0.64 -1.12
CA VAL A 169 -2.63 1.91 -1.21
C VAL A 169 -2.21 2.88 -0.10
N LEU A 170 -2.05 2.40 1.13
CA LEU A 170 -1.61 3.21 2.28
C LEU A 170 -0.17 3.72 2.11
N VAL A 171 0.74 2.92 1.55
CA VAL A 171 2.11 3.37 1.22
C VAL A 171 2.09 4.49 0.17
N ILE A 172 1.25 4.37 -0.85
CA ILE A 172 1.12 5.42 -1.88
C ILE A 172 0.48 6.68 -1.27
N LEU A 173 -0.51 6.53 -0.39
CA LEU A 173 -1.14 7.62 0.35
C LEU A 173 -0.14 8.39 1.20
N ASP A 174 0.70 7.67 1.93
CA ASP A 174 1.79 8.23 2.71
C ASP A 174 2.73 9.06 1.81
N GLU A 175 3.16 8.49 0.67
CA GLU A 175 4.01 9.21 -0.28
C GLU A 175 3.33 10.48 -0.83
N ILE A 176 2.00 10.49 -0.98
CA ILE A 176 1.23 11.65 -1.42
C ILE A 176 1.15 12.71 -0.31
N LYS A 177 0.86 12.31 0.94
CA LYS A 177 0.80 13.20 2.12
C LYS A 177 2.17 13.82 2.41
N HIS A 178 3.22 13.01 2.49
CA HIS A 178 4.58 13.47 2.76
C HIS A 178 5.23 14.21 1.57
N ASN A 179 4.66 14.16 0.36
CA ASN A 179 5.06 15.04 -0.75
C ASN A 179 4.68 16.52 -0.56
N LYS A 180 3.89 16.90 0.48
CA LYS A 180 3.80 18.32 0.89
C LYS A 180 5.11 18.84 1.52
N LEU A 181 6.04 17.96 1.90
CA LEU A 181 7.30 18.31 2.60
C LEU A 181 8.57 18.29 1.73
N ARG A 182 8.51 17.93 0.43
CA ARG A 182 9.69 18.02 -0.46
C ARG A 182 10.15 19.46 -0.81
N LYS A 183 9.67 20.49 -0.09
CA LYS A 183 10.30 21.82 -0.11
C LYS A 183 11.38 22.00 0.96
N VAL A 184 11.54 21.06 1.90
CA VAL A 184 12.56 21.14 2.96
C VAL A 184 13.25 19.78 3.06
N VAL A 185 14.56 19.78 3.37
CA VAL A 185 15.44 18.62 3.48
C VAL A 185 16.06 18.14 2.15
N LYS A 186 17.01 18.95 1.66
CA LYS A 186 18.24 18.44 1.04
C LYS A 186 19.11 17.84 2.16
N GLY A 187 19.69 16.65 1.94
CA GLY A 187 20.63 15.97 2.84
C GLY A 187 19.90 15.22 3.94
N VAL A 188 20.02 13.91 4.10
CA VAL A 188 21.23 13.20 4.54
C VAL A 188 21.31 11.81 3.89
N THR A 189 22.54 11.35 3.70
CA THR A 189 23.02 10.17 2.98
C THR A 189 22.99 8.86 3.79
N ASN A 190 22.77 7.76 3.05
CA ASN A 190 23.43 6.44 3.12
C ASN A 190 23.01 5.38 4.18
N THR A 191 22.40 4.31 3.64
CA THR A 191 22.82 2.88 3.71
C THR A 191 23.48 2.38 5.00
N ILE A 192 22.87 1.37 5.63
CA ILE A 192 23.44 0.24 6.43
C ILE A 192 22.50 -0.16 7.60
N LEU A 193 21.61 0.72 8.05
CA LEU A 193 20.79 0.47 9.26
C LEU A 193 19.64 -0.55 9.11
N GLY A 194 19.18 -0.83 7.89
CA GLY A 194 17.98 -1.65 7.66
C GLY A 194 18.16 -3.15 7.91
N ILE A 195 19.35 -3.70 7.62
CA ILE A 195 19.58 -5.15 7.70
C ILE A 195 19.70 -5.62 9.17
N GLY A 196 20.23 -4.77 10.05
CA GLY A 196 20.41 -5.10 11.47
C GLY A 196 19.11 -5.14 12.29
N LYS A 197 18.13 -4.28 11.98
CA LYS A 197 16.84 -4.24 12.68
C LYS A 197 15.95 -5.44 12.34
N ILE A 198 15.95 -5.87 11.07
CA ILE A 198 15.17 -7.04 10.62
C ILE A 198 15.71 -8.34 11.26
N ALA A 199 17.04 -8.49 11.36
CA ALA A 199 17.64 -9.63 12.07
C ALA A 199 17.25 -9.68 13.55
N MET A 200 17.15 -8.51 14.21
CA MET A 200 16.76 -8.42 15.62
C MET A 200 15.29 -8.78 15.87
N LEU A 201 14.39 -8.43 14.95
CA LEU A 201 12.97 -8.80 15.02
C LEU A 201 12.75 -10.32 14.84
N ILE A 202 13.54 -10.98 13.97
CA ILE A 202 13.47 -12.43 13.79
C ILE A 202 13.95 -13.17 15.05
N THR A 203 15.00 -12.70 15.71
CA THR A 203 15.49 -13.32 16.96
C THR A 203 14.55 -13.21 18.16
N VAL A 204 13.66 -12.19 18.19
CA VAL A 204 12.69 -12.03 19.30
C VAL A 204 11.45 -12.92 19.11
N GLY A 205 11.17 -13.36 17.87
CA GLY A 205 10.02 -14.23 17.56
C GLY A 205 10.19 -15.71 17.95
N GLU A 206 11.41 -16.18 18.21
CA GLU A 206 11.68 -17.59 18.58
C GLU A 206 11.70 -17.85 20.09
N SER A 207 11.36 -16.84 20.91
CA SER A 207 11.47 -16.90 22.38
C SER A 207 10.14 -16.71 23.11
N PHE A 208 9.04 -17.32 22.67
CA PHE A 208 7.81 -17.46 23.47
C PHE A 208 7.04 -18.74 23.13
#